data_AF-A0A933XZV9-F1
#
_entry.id   AF-A0A933XZV9-F1
#
_cell.length_a   1.000
_cell.length_b   1.000
_cell.length_c   1.000
_cell.angle_alpha   90.00
_cell.angle_beta   90.00
_cell.angle_gamma   90.00
#
_symmetry.space_group_name_H-M   'P 1'
#
loop_
_entity.id
_entity.type
_entity.pdbx_description
1 polymer ?
#
loop_
_entity_poly.entity_id
_entity_poly.type
_entity_poly.pdbx_seq_one_letter_code
_entity_poly.pdbx_strand_id
1 'polypeptide(L)'
;MLSTQTTSMIVAYIRQAVGRARYSELEDGTFSATVPGLRGVLAVGRTQAACKRELASVVEEWVLVRVARGLRVPKLGGIEVRVKRAS
;
A
#
# COMPACT_ATOMS: atom_id res chain seq x y z
N MET A 1 7.39 1.27 -28.53
CA MET A 1 6.05 0.77 -28.14
C MET A 1 6.05 0.54 -26.65
N LEU A 2 5.47 1.45 -25.85
CA LEU A 2 5.20 1.16 -24.46
C LEU A 2 3.99 0.23 -24.43
N SER A 3 4.23 -1.06 -24.22
CA SER A 3 3.15 -2.01 -23.94
C SER A 3 2.33 -1.45 -22.77
N THR A 4 1.07 -1.11 -23.02
CA THR A 4 0.10 -0.83 -21.96
C THR A 4 -0.17 -2.15 -21.24
N GLN A 5 0.72 -2.53 -20.32
CA GLN A 5 0.41 -3.60 -19.39
C GLN A 5 -0.75 -3.13 -18.52
N THR A 6 -1.90 -3.77 -18.67
CA THR A 6 -3.05 -3.60 -17.80
C THR A 6 -2.59 -3.79 -16.36
N THR A 7 -2.51 -2.70 -15.59
CA THR A 7 -2.14 -2.77 -14.18
C THR A 7 -3.31 -3.37 -13.41
N SER A 8 -3.10 -4.47 -12.69
CA SER A 8 -4.15 -5.11 -11.90
C SER A 8 -4.67 -4.18 -10.80
N MET A 9 -5.92 -4.39 -10.35
CA MET A 9 -6.57 -3.57 -9.33
C MET A 9 -5.73 -3.44 -8.05
N ILE A 10 -5.16 -4.54 -7.56
CA ILE A 10 -4.34 -4.56 -6.35
C ILE A 10 -3.05 -3.76 -6.56
N VAL A 11 -2.38 -3.93 -7.69
CA VAL A 11 -1.15 -3.18 -8.02
C VAL A 11 -1.44 -1.69 -8.13
N ALA A 12 -2.54 -1.29 -8.76
CA ALA A 12 -2.96 0.11 -8.85
C ALA A 12 -3.22 0.72 -7.46
N TYR A 13 -3.85 -0.05 -6.56
CA TYR A 13 -4.12 0.39 -5.20
C TYR A 13 -2.83 0.55 -4.37
N ILE A 14 -1.91 -0.42 -4.44
CA ILE A 14 -0.60 -0.35 -3.76
C ILE A 14 0.19 0.86 -4.26
N ARG A 15 0.27 1.06 -5.58
CA ARG A 15 0.95 2.25 -6.16
C ARG A 15 0.34 3.55 -5.66
N GLN A 16 -0.99 3.62 -5.58
CA GLN A 16 -1.70 4.79 -5.10
C GLN A 16 -1.53 5.03 -3.59
N ALA A 17 -1.35 3.97 -2.80
CA ALA A 17 -1.02 4.05 -1.38
C ALA A 17 0.42 4.52 -1.15
N VAL A 18 1.38 3.92 -1.87
CA VAL A 18 2.80 4.31 -1.79
C VAL A 18 3.01 5.74 -2.30
N GLY A 19 2.30 6.17 -3.35
CA GLY A 19 2.40 7.52 -3.90
C GLY A 19 1.90 8.64 -2.97
N ARG A 20 1.09 8.31 -1.94
CA ARG A 20 0.59 9.27 -0.94
C ARG A 20 1.25 9.11 0.44
N ALA A 21 2.27 8.25 0.54
CA ALA A 21 2.91 7.93 1.79
C ALA A 21 3.53 9.17 2.44
N ARG A 22 3.45 9.24 3.77
CA ARG A 22 4.18 10.22 4.58
C ARG A 22 5.40 9.54 5.16
N TYR A 23 6.57 10.06 4.82
CA TYR A 23 7.86 9.58 5.30
C TYR A 23 8.36 10.44 6.44
N SER A 24 8.98 9.82 7.43
CA SER A 24 9.72 10.49 8.49
C SER A 24 11.05 9.77 8.71
N GLU A 25 12.14 10.52 8.77
CA GLU A 25 13.41 10.02 9.28
C GLU A 25 13.34 9.89 10.81
N LEU A 26 13.93 8.83 11.35
CA LEU A 26 13.95 8.51 12.77
C LEU A 26 15.32 8.86 13.36
N GLU A 27 15.40 8.92 14.69
CA GLU A 27 16.64 9.29 15.41
C GLU A 27 17.82 8.34 15.13
N ASP A 28 17.53 7.08 14.78
CA ASP A 28 18.53 6.06 14.43
C ASP A 28 18.97 6.08 12.95
N GLY A 29 18.53 7.09 12.19
CA GLY A 29 18.83 7.24 10.77
C GLY A 29 18.03 6.32 9.85
N THR A 30 17.07 5.56 10.40
CA THR A 30 16.11 4.80 9.57
C THR A 30 14.94 5.67 9.12
N PHE A 31 14.15 5.15 8.18
CA PHE A 31 12.99 5.83 7.62
C PHE A 31 11.73 5.05 7.99
N SER A 32 10.74 5.74 8.52
CA SER A 32 9.37 5.23 8.67
C SER A 32 8.46 5.80 7.60
N ALA A 33 7.41 5.06 7.25
CA ALA A 33 6.38 5.53 6.35
C ALA A 33 4.98 5.06 6.78
N THR A 34 4.01 5.97 6.69
CA THR A 34 2.59 5.68 6.90
C THR A 34 1.77 6.09 5.69
N VAL A 35 0.58 5.52 5.52
CA VAL A 35 -0.34 5.89 4.44
C VAL A 35 -1.58 6.57 5.01
N PRO A 36 -1.80 7.88 4.76
CA PRO A 36 -3.01 8.56 5.16
C PRO A 36 -4.27 7.84 4.63
N GLY A 37 -5.20 7.54 5.54
CA GLY A 37 -6.43 6.81 5.24
C GLY A 37 -6.34 5.29 5.41
N LEU A 38 -5.13 4.72 5.61
CA LEU A 38 -4.94 3.29 5.91
C LEU A 38 -4.45 3.11 7.35
N ARG A 39 -5.38 3.12 8.31
CA ARG A 39 -5.04 2.93 9.72
C ARG A 39 -4.33 1.59 9.94
N GLY A 40 -3.20 1.63 10.64
CA GLY A 40 -2.38 0.45 10.98
C GLY A 40 -1.32 0.10 9.94
N VAL A 41 -1.24 0.80 8.81
CA VAL A 41 -0.13 0.67 7.86
C VAL A 41 1.05 1.49 8.36
N LEU A 42 2.17 0.81 8.63
CA LEU A 42 3.46 1.38 8.97
C LEU A 42 4.55 0.51 8.34
N ALA A 43 5.53 1.13 7.70
CA ALA A 43 6.75 0.47 7.25
C ALA A 43 7.97 1.18 7.80
N VAL A 44 9.07 0.45 7.99
CA VAL A 44 10.36 0.99 8.40
C VAL A 44 11.45 0.41 7.51
N GLY A 45 12.47 1.18 7.17
CA GLY A 45 13.61 0.70 6.40
C GLY A 45 14.86 1.54 6.61
N ARG A 46 16.03 0.91 6.45
CA ARG A 46 17.34 1.57 6.64
C ARG A 46 17.63 2.71 5.67
N THR A 47 16.89 2.78 4.56
CA THR A 47 16.95 3.88 3.59
C THR A 47 15.53 4.20 3.15
N GLN A 48 15.30 5.41 2.64
CA GLN A 48 13.99 5.79 2.10
C GLN A 48 13.53 4.84 0.98
N ALA A 49 14.45 4.40 0.12
CA ALA A 49 14.15 3.44 -0.94
C ALA A 49 13.76 2.06 -0.39
N ALA A 50 14.44 1.59 0.67
CA ALA A 50 14.08 0.34 1.34
C ALA A 50 12.71 0.45 2.03
N CYS A 51 12.47 1.55 2.77
CA CYS A 51 11.20 1.83 3.41
C CYS A 51 10.04 1.91 2.40
N LYS A 52 10.26 2.50 1.22
CA LYS A 52 9.27 2.54 0.14
C LYS A 52 8.92 1.15 -0.41
N ARG A 53 9.92 0.26 -0.56
CA ARG A 53 9.68 -1.13 -0.99
C ARG A 53 8.91 -1.89 0.08
N GLU A 54 9.32 -1.76 1.34
CA GLU A 54 8.64 -2.38 2.48
C GLU A 54 7.19 -1.92 2.59
N LEU A 55 6.93 -0.62 2.41
CA LEU A 55 5.58 -0.07 2.43
C LEU A 55 4.66 -0.71 1.39
N ALA A 56 5.19 -1.06 0.21
CA ALA A 56 4.39 -1.74 -0.81
C ALA A 56 3.94 -3.13 -0.32
N SER A 57 4.84 -3.91 0.28
CA SER A 57 4.56 -5.22 0.88
C SER A 57 3.55 -5.11 2.02
N VAL A 58 3.78 -4.19 2.96
CA VAL A 58 2.87 -3.95 4.10
C VAL A 58 1.46 -3.58 3.62
N VAL A 59 1.34 -2.75 2.58
CA VAL A 59 0.02 -2.40 2.01
C VAL A 59 -0.65 -3.61 1.38
N GLU A 60 0.08 -4.46 0.67
CA GLU A 60 -0.45 -5.69 0.09
C GLU A 60 -1.01 -6.63 1.17
N GLU A 61 -0.20 -6.95 2.18
CA GLU A 61 -0.59 -7.80 3.31
C GLU A 61 -1.79 -7.21 4.06
N TRP A 62 -1.79 -5.89 4.30
CA TRP A 62 -2.88 -5.19 4.95
C TRP A 62 -4.19 -5.31 4.15
N VAL A 63 -4.13 -5.22 2.82
CA VAL A 63 -5.30 -5.45 1.95
C VAL A 63 -5.77 -6.90 2.07
N LEU A 64 -4.87 -7.88 2.00
CA LEU A 64 -5.20 -9.30 2.10
C LEU A 64 -5.91 -9.63 3.43
N VAL A 65 -5.37 -9.15 4.56
CA VAL A 65 -5.98 -9.35 5.88
C VAL A 65 -7.38 -8.76 5.95
N ARG A 66 -7.60 -7.56 5.41
CA ARG A 66 -8.94 -6.94 5.42
C ARG A 66 -9.92 -7.73 4.57
N VAL A 67 -9.50 -8.14 3.36
CA VAL A 67 -10.34 -8.93 2.47
C VAL A 67 -10.70 -10.27 3.11
N ALA A 68 -9.73 -11.00 3.67
CA ALA A 68 -9.95 -12.28 4.33
C ALA A 68 -10.91 -12.17 5.53
N ARG A 69 -10.93 -11.03 6.22
CA ARG A 69 -11.81 -10.76 7.36
C ARG A 69 -13.14 -10.09 6.96
N GLY A 70 -13.43 -9.92 5.67
CA GLY A 70 -14.64 -9.22 5.20
C GLY A 70 -14.68 -7.73 5.58
N LEU A 71 -13.53 -7.14 5.91
CA LEU A 71 -13.42 -5.74 6.28
C LEU A 71 -13.30 -4.87 5.03
N ARG A 72 -13.96 -3.71 5.06
CA ARG A 72 -13.87 -2.72 3.98
C ARG A 72 -12.43 -2.26 3.79
N VAL A 73 -11.96 -2.25 2.55
CA VAL A 73 -10.74 -1.55 2.11
C VAL A 73 -11.12 -0.11 1.74
N PRO A 74 -10.56 0.92 2.39
CA PRO A 74 -10.86 2.32 2.08
C PRO A 74 -10.51 2.67 0.63
N LYS A 75 -11.25 3.59 0.02
CA LYS A 75 -10.92 4.09 -1.33
C LYS A 75 -9.72 5.03 -1.24
N LEU A 76 -8.80 4.94 -2.19
CA LEU A 76 -7.66 5.86 -2.29
C LEU A 76 -7.74 6.67 -3.58
N GLY A 77 -8.27 7.90 -3.48
CA GLY A 77 -8.54 8.74 -4.65
C GLY A 77 -9.60 8.07 -5.54
N GLY A 78 -9.25 7.77 -6.80
CA GLY A 78 -10.12 7.03 -7.73
C GLY A 78 -10.10 5.51 -7.58
N ILE A 79 -9.13 4.93 -6.86
CA ILE A 79 -8.88 3.48 -6.84
C ILE A 79 -9.63 2.81 -5.69
N GLU A 80 -10.32 1.72 -6.01
CA GLU A 80 -11.13 0.93 -5.10
C GLU A 80 -10.79 -0.56 -5.25
N VAL A 81 -10.66 -1.28 -4.13
CA VAL A 81 -10.54 -2.73 -4.10
C VAL A 81 -11.93 -3.35 -3.99
N ARG A 82 -12.37 -4.04 -5.04
CA ARG A 82 -13.64 -4.76 -5.08
C ARG A 82 -13.38 -6.26 -5.08
N VAL A 83 -14.01 -6.96 -4.14
CA VAL A 83 -13.88 -8.41 -3.98
C VAL A 83 -15.23 -9.05 -4.25
N LYS A 84 -15.25 -10.12 -5.04
CA LYS A 84 -16.40 -10.99 -5.23
C LYS A 84 -16.05 -12.36 -4.67
N ARG A 85 -17.01 -13.06 -4.06
CA ARG A 85 -16.82 -14.48 -3.78
C ARG A 85 -16.68 -15.23 -5.10
N ALA A 86 -15.72 -16.13 -5.17
CA ALA A 86 -15.68 -17.12 -6.23
C ALA A 86 -16.91 -18.02 -6.08
N SER A 87 -17.66 -18.19 -7.16
CA SER A 87 -18.77 -19.12 -7.30
C SER A 87 -18.26 -20.51 -7.62
#